data_AF-A0A939GLN3-F1
#
_entry.id   AF-A0A939GLN3-F1
#
_cell.length_a   1.000
_cell.length_b   1.000
_cell.length_c   1.000
_cell.angle_alpha   90.00
_cell.angle_beta   90.00
_cell.angle_gamma   90.00
#
_symmetry.space_group_name_H-M   'P 1'
#
loop_
_entity.id
_entity.type
_entity.pdbx_description
1 polymer ?
#
loop_
_entity_poly.entity_id
_entity_poly.type
_entity_poly.pdbx_seq_one_letter_code
_entity_poly.pdbx_strand_id
1 'polypeptide(L)'
;MIHTYKLDGMHCGSCVGRVQEALEAVEGVKKVAVSLNPQEAVVSMNGHIDTTVLDRAVKKAGAYSLTDEVQVIDTMGGHTHPKADVLTAPAVASTTIADDLAEPSATTYKPLLIILAFIVGVTALVEIRMGGFDWMRAMNTFMAGFFLIFSFFKLLDISGFASSYRMYDIVAKAVPGYGFVYPFIELALGVAYLTNVNPLITNVVTVAVMGVSLVGVVQSVMNKRKIRCACLGSVFNLPMTTVTIVEDSLMIGMAAVMLAVL
;
A
#
# COMPACT_ATOMS: atom_id res chain seq x y z
N MET A 1 19.37 10.30 -19.97
CA MET A 1 18.39 11.40 -20.12
C MET A 1 17.03 10.94 -19.64
N ILE A 2 16.15 11.86 -19.27
CA ILE A 2 14.81 11.58 -18.74
C ILE A 2 13.80 12.37 -19.55
N HIS A 3 12.73 11.72 -19.99
CA HIS A 3 11.61 12.33 -20.71
C HIS A 3 10.29 11.92 -20.08
N THR A 4 9.32 12.82 -20.13
CA THR A 4 7.93 12.57 -19.73
C THR A 4 7.06 12.49 -20.96
N TYR A 5 6.20 11.49 -21.01
CA TYR A 5 5.27 11.24 -22.10
C TYR A 5 3.85 11.15 -21.57
N LYS A 6 2.89 11.64 -22.33
CA LYS A 6 1.48 11.44 -22.05
C LYS A 6 1.06 10.03 -22.47
N LEU A 7 0.24 9.40 -21.64
CA LEU A 7 -0.36 8.10 -21.92
C LEU A 7 -1.88 8.20 -22.03
N ASP A 8 -2.45 7.42 -22.93
CA ASP A 8 -3.88 7.22 -23.06
C ASP A 8 -4.23 5.72 -23.04
N GLY A 9 -5.44 5.38 -22.57
CA GLY A 9 -5.98 4.01 -22.55
C GLY A 9 -5.74 3.25 -21.24
N MET A 10 -5.16 3.88 -20.23
CA MET A 10 -5.00 3.27 -18.90
C MET A 10 -6.22 3.57 -18.02
N HIS A 11 -6.81 2.54 -17.42
CA HIS A 11 -8.02 2.67 -16.58
C HIS A 11 -7.87 2.04 -15.19
N CYS A 12 -6.82 1.27 -14.94
CA CYS A 12 -6.58 0.62 -13.65
C CYS A 12 -5.08 0.33 -13.45
N GLY A 13 -4.71 -0.10 -12.25
CA GLY A 13 -3.33 -0.47 -11.93
C GLY A 13 -2.77 -1.61 -12.80
N SER A 14 -3.61 -2.51 -13.32
CA SER A 14 -3.14 -3.55 -14.24
C SER A 14 -2.71 -3.00 -15.61
N CYS A 15 -3.29 -1.88 -16.05
CA CYS A 15 -2.84 -1.18 -17.26
C CYS A 15 -1.49 -0.51 -17.02
N VAL A 16 -1.30 0.12 -15.85
CA VAL A 16 -0.02 0.74 -15.45
C VAL A 16 1.11 -0.29 -15.49
N GLY A 17 0.89 -1.47 -14.89
CA GLY A 17 1.89 -2.55 -14.91
C GLY A 17 2.27 -3.01 -16.32
N ARG A 18 1.27 -3.25 -17.19
CA ARG A 18 1.49 -3.68 -18.58
C ARG A 18 2.27 -2.65 -19.40
N VAL A 19 1.92 -1.37 -19.25
CA VAL A 19 2.60 -0.27 -19.95
C VAL A 19 4.03 -0.11 -19.44
N GLN A 20 4.25 -0.21 -18.13
CA GLN A 20 5.59 -0.11 -17.55
C GLN A 20 6.50 -1.25 -18.05
N GLU A 21 6.03 -2.50 -18.00
CA GLU A 21 6.79 -3.67 -18.48
C GLU A 21 7.14 -3.54 -19.98
N ALA A 22 6.19 -3.07 -20.79
CA ALA A 22 6.41 -2.85 -22.22
C ALA A 22 7.51 -1.81 -22.51
N LEU A 23 7.56 -0.72 -21.72
CA LEU A 23 8.57 0.33 -21.87
C LEU A 23 9.93 -0.11 -21.31
N GLU A 24 9.97 -0.85 -20.21
CA GLU A 24 11.21 -1.39 -19.63
C GLU A 24 11.88 -2.43 -20.55
N ALA A 25 11.09 -3.12 -21.38
CA ALA A 25 11.60 -4.07 -22.38
C ALA A 25 12.24 -3.41 -23.62
N VAL A 26 12.12 -2.08 -23.78
CA VAL A 26 12.73 -1.37 -24.91
C VAL A 26 14.23 -1.20 -24.69
N GLU A 27 15.02 -1.62 -25.67
CA GLU A 27 16.48 -1.49 -25.62
C GLU A 27 16.90 -0.03 -25.44
N GLY A 28 17.79 0.22 -24.47
CA GLY A 28 18.26 1.56 -24.14
C GLY A 28 17.46 2.26 -23.04
N VAL A 29 16.32 1.71 -22.60
CA VAL A 29 15.59 2.18 -21.42
C VAL A 29 16.25 1.65 -20.15
N LYS A 30 16.46 2.53 -19.17
CA LYS A 30 17.06 2.24 -17.85
C LYS A 30 16.04 2.11 -16.74
N LYS A 31 15.04 2.99 -16.73
CA LYS A 31 14.02 3.05 -15.69
C LYS A 31 12.76 3.68 -16.26
N VAL A 32 11.60 3.15 -15.85
CA VAL A 32 10.29 3.69 -16.21
C VAL A 32 9.49 3.90 -14.93
N ALA A 33 8.74 4.99 -14.87
CA ALA A 33 7.69 5.19 -13.88
C ALA A 33 6.40 5.60 -14.60
N VAL A 34 5.31 4.86 -14.39
CA VAL A 34 4.01 5.12 -15.02
C VAL A 34 3.01 5.54 -13.95
N SER A 35 2.27 6.62 -14.20
CA SER A 35 1.19 7.10 -13.34
C SER A 35 -0.17 6.99 -14.03
N LEU A 36 -1.23 6.78 -13.25
CA LEU A 36 -2.61 6.78 -13.72
C LEU A 36 -3.29 8.14 -13.53
N ASN A 37 -2.73 8.99 -12.66
CA ASN A 37 -3.26 10.32 -12.37
C ASN A 37 -2.11 11.29 -12.01
N PRO A 38 -1.61 12.08 -12.96
CA PRO A 38 -1.98 12.11 -14.39
C PRO A 38 -1.54 10.85 -15.15
N GLN A 39 -2.13 10.59 -16.32
CA GLN A 39 -1.74 9.45 -17.16
C GLN A 39 -0.45 9.77 -17.92
N GLU A 40 0.68 9.40 -17.32
CA GLU A 40 2.00 9.79 -17.80
C GLU A 40 3.03 8.68 -17.59
N ALA A 41 4.06 8.65 -18.43
CA ALA A 41 5.24 7.82 -18.27
C ALA A 41 6.50 8.69 -18.21
N VAL A 42 7.27 8.56 -17.14
CA VAL A 42 8.61 9.12 -17.01
C VAL A 42 9.61 8.03 -17.37
N VAL A 43 10.36 8.24 -18.46
CA VAL A 43 11.29 7.25 -19.03
C VAL A 43 12.71 7.78 -18.94
N SER A 44 13.59 7.03 -18.27
CA SER A 44 15.03 7.24 -18.24
C SER A 44 15.71 6.35 -19.28
N MET A 45 16.52 6.93 -20.16
CA MET A 45 17.15 6.24 -21.29
C MET A 45 18.63 6.61 -21.47
N ASN A 46 19.41 5.70 -22.04
CA ASN A 46 20.86 5.84 -22.29
C ASN A 46 21.18 6.88 -23.36
N GLY A 47 20.34 6.96 -24.39
CA GLY A 47 20.35 7.94 -25.45
C GLY A 47 18.92 8.17 -25.90
N HIS A 48 18.71 9.14 -26.78
CA HIS A 48 17.36 9.46 -27.23
C HIS A 48 16.76 8.26 -27.98
N ILE A 49 15.61 7.77 -27.49
CA ILE A 49 14.80 6.76 -28.15
C ILE A 49 13.62 7.50 -28.76
N ASP A 50 13.39 7.26 -30.05
CA ASP A 50 12.32 7.89 -30.79
C ASP A 50 10.95 7.53 -30.18
N THR A 51 10.09 8.53 -30.01
CA THR A 51 8.76 8.39 -29.41
C THR A 51 7.92 7.32 -30.12
N THR A 52 8.10 7.15 -31.44
CA THR A 52 7.38 6.12 -32.21
C THR A 52 7.77 4.69 -31.83
N VAL A 53 8.98 4.49 -31.30
CA VAL A 53 9.44 3.18 -30.80
C VAL A 53 8.75 2.87 -29.47
N LEU A 54 8.68 3.85 -28.58
CA LEU A 54 8.02 3.74 -27.28
C LEU A 54 6.50 3.55 -27.45
N ASP A 55 5.87 4.33 -28.33
CA ASP A 55 4.44 4.18 -28.68
C ASP A 55 4.13 2.79 -29.26
N ARG A 56 5.00 2.27 -30.13
CA ARG A 56 4.85 0.92 -30.67
C ARG A 56 5.00 -0.16 -29.60
N ALA A 57 5.87 0.04 -28.61
CA ALA A 57 6.05 -0.90 -27.51
C ALA A 57 4.79 -1.00 -26.65
N VAL A 58 4.20 0.14 -26.28
CA VAL A 58 2.97 0.15 -25.47
C VAL A 58 1.76 -0.37 -26.25
N LYS A 59 1.65 -0.10 -27.56
CA LYS A 59 0.59 -0.64 -28.43
C LYS A 59 0.63 -2.17 -28.56
N LYS A 60 1.82 -2.78 -28.45
CA LYS A 60 1.94 -4.25 -28.41
C LYS A 60 1.43 -4.86 -27.11
N ALA A 61 1.45 -4.09 -26.01
CA ALA A 61 1.01 -4.54 -24.70
C ALA A 61 -0.50 -4.35 -24.45
N GLY A 62 -1.19 -3.55 -25.30
CA GLY A 62 -2.62 -3.34 -25.24
C GLY A 62 -3.08 -2.13 -26.07
N ALA A 63 -4.33 -1.73 -25.90
CA ALA A 63 -4.90 -0.55 -26.54
C ALA A 63 -4.44 0.75 -25.83
N TYR A 64 -3.13 1.00 -25.84
CA TYR A 64 -2.48 2.15 -25.23
C TYR A 64 -1.87 3.07 -26.30
N SER A 65 -1.74 4.36 -26.00
CA SER A 65 -1.04 5.32 -26.86
C SER A 65 -0.07 6.15 -26.04
N LEU A 66 1.10 6.43 -26.59
CA LEU A 66 2.12 7.28 -25.96
C LEU A 66 2.47 8.44 -26.88
N THR A 67 2.37 9.67 -26.36
CA THR A 67 2.67 10.89 -27.12
C THR A 67 3.59 11.81 -26.33
N ASP A 68 4.37 12.61 -27.06
CA ASP A 68 5.13 13.71 -26.47
C ASP A 68 4.17 14.76 -25.91
N GLU A 69 4.54 15.37 -24.79
CA GLU A 69 3.82 16.54 -24.27
C GLU A 69 4.10 17.73 -25.20
N VAL A 70 3.22 17.93 -26.18
CA VAL A 70 3.27 19.09 -27.08
C VAL A 70 2.83 20.32 -26.28
N GLN A 71 3.79 21.19 -25.96
CA GLN A 71 3.48 22.57 -25.59
C GLN A 71 2.74 23.22 -26.77
N VAL A 72 1.50 23.61 -26.53
CA VAL A 72 0.62 24.26 -27.50
C VAL A 72 1.30 25.55 -27.99
N ILE A 73 1.76 25.56 -29.24
CA ILE A 73 2.15 26.80 -29.93
C ILE A 73 0.88 27.37 -30.55
N ASP A 74 0.44 28.49 -29.99
CA ASP A 74 -0.65 29.29 -30.51
C ASP A 74 -0.33 29.72 -31.95
N THR A 75 -1.27 29.48 -32.84
CA THR A 75 -1.18 29.77 -34.28
C THR A 75 -1.04 31.27 -34.56
N MET A 76 -0.10 31.67 -35.42
CA MET A 76 -0.34 32.35 -36.72
C MET A 76 0.95 32.97 -37.30
N GLY A 77 1.30 32.60 -38.54
CA GLY A 77 1.99 33.49 -39.49
C GLY A 77 3.50 33.31 -39.74
N GLY A 78 3.85 32.74 -40.90
CA GLY A 78 4.81 33.34 -41.85
C GLY A 78 6.33 33.33 -41.57
N HIS A 79 7.02 32.47 -42.30
CA HIS A 79 8.35 32.64 -42.93
C HIS A 79 9.67 32.51 -42.13
N THR A 80 10.48 31.56 -42.66
CA THR A 80 11.95 31.52 -42.80
C THR A 80 12.84 31.28 -41.57
N HIS A 81 13.54 30.14 -41.59
CA HIS A 81 14.85 29.90 -40.97
C HIS A 81 15.96 30.81 -41.57
N PRO A 82 17.22 30.87 -41.06
CA PRO A 82 17.81 30.32 -39.81
C PRO A 82 18.79 31.27 -39.06
N LYS A 83 19.21 30.85 -37.85
CA LYS A 83 20.56 30.90 -37.22
C LYS A 83 20.63 31.47 -35.79
N ALA A 84 21.25 30.64 -34.95
CA ALA A 84 22.07 30.89 -33.78
C ALA A 84 22.22 32.34 -33.28
N ASP A 85 21.91 32.58 -32.02
CA ASP A 85 22.92 32.74 -30.96
C ASP A 85 22.26 32.99 -29.60
N VAL A 86 22.78 32.29 -28.58
CA VAL A 86 23.12 32.76 -27.23
C VAL A 86 22.12 33.65 -26.45
N LEU A 87 21.90 33.23 -25.20
CA LEU A 87 21.40 33.98 -24.03
C LEU A 87 19.88 34.19 -23.92
N THR A 88 19.21 33.33 -23.17
CA THR A 88 18.78 33.64 -21.78
C THR A 88 18.02 32.45 -21.22
N ALA A 89 18.64 31.77 -20.25
CA ALA A 89 17.93 30.83 -19.39
C ALA A 89 16.88 31.60 -18.58
N PRO A 90 15.60 31.18 -18.55
CA PRO A 90 14.79 31.41 -17.38
C PRO A 90 15.31 30.47 -16.30
N ALA A 91 15.65 31.04 -15.15
CA ALA A 91 15.98 30.33 -13.93
C ALA A 91 14.81 29.43 -13.52
N VAL A 92 14.76 28.20 -14.03
CA VAL A 92 13.93 27.15 -13.46
C VAL A 92 14.75 26.56 -12.32
N ALA A 93 14.27 26.84 -11.12
CA ALA A 93 14.82 26.46 -9.85
C ALA A 93 15.47 25.07 -9.89
N SER A 94 16.73 25.04 -9.45
CA SER A 94 17.41 23.85 -8.99
C SER A 94 16.58 23.20 -7.88
N THR A 95 15.65 22.32 -8.24
CA THR A 95 15.11 21.35 -7.29
C THR A 95 16.22 20.35 -7.04
N THR A 96 16.99 20.64 -6.00
CA THR A 96 17.99 19.76 -5.42
C THR A 96 17.44 18.33 -5.32
N ILE A 97 18.22 17.38 -5.83
CA ILE A 97 18.06 15.93 -5.67
C ILE A 97 18.37 15.54 -4.20
N ALA A 98 17.80 16.28 -3.25
CA ALA A 98 18.04 16.15 -1.81
C ALA A 98 16.73 16.11 -1.00
N ASP A 99 15.60 15.83 -1.66
CA ASP A 99 14.28 15.73 -1.01
C ASP A 99 13.54 14.43 -1.40
N ASP A 100 14.28 13.36 -1.73
CA ASP A 100 13.71 12.00 -1.87
C ASP A 100 14.03 11.10 -0.66
N LEU A 101 14.06 11.73 0.52
CA LEU A 101 13.68 11.10 1.78
C LEU A 101 12.36 11.73 2.21
N ALA A 102 11.34 11.64 1.35
CA ALA A 102 9.99 11.95 1.76
C ALA A 102 9.63 11.01 2.92
N GLU A 103 9.66 11.54 4.13
CA GLU A 103 9.02 10.97 5.31
C GLU A 103 7.61 10.50 4.91
N PRO A 104 7.13 9.34 5.40
CA PRO A 104 5.80 8.88 5.06
C PRO A 104 4.77 9.92 5.52
N SER A 105 4.25 10.68 4.55
CA SER A 105 3.24 11.71 4.76
C SER A 105 2.08 11.16 5.59
N ALA A 106 1.67 11.92 6.61
CA ALA A 106 0.53 11.61 7.49
C ALA A 106 -0.78 11.29 6.74
N THR A 107 -0.90 11.67 5.47
CA THR A 107 -2.02 11.31 4.59
C THR A 107 -2.13 9.80 4.32
N THR A 108 -1.02 9.08 4.42
CA THR A 108 -0.94 7.62 4.20
C THR A 108 -1.73 6.88 5.28
N TYR A 109 -1.56 7.26 6.55
CA TYR A 109 -2.21 6.62 7.72
C TYR A 109 -3.64 7.06 8.00
N LYS A 110 -4.18 8.02 7.23
CA LYS A 110 -5.51 8.59 7.45
C LYS A 110 -6.63 7.54 7.57
N PRO A 111 -6.72 6.51 6.70
CA PRO A 111 -7.76 5.49 6.80
C PRO A 111 -7.69 4.68 8.10
N LEU A 112 -6.48 4.31 8.53
CA LEU A 112 -6.24 3.59 9.79
C LEU A 112 -6.65 4.42 11.01
N LEU A 113 -6.28 5.71 11.03
CA LEU A 113 -6.66 6.60 12.13
C LEU A 113 -8.18 6.78 12.23
N ILE A 114 -8.88 6.82 11.09
CA ILE A 114 -10.34 6.86 11.07
C ILE A 114 -10.90 5.56 11.66
N ILE A 115 -10.42 4.39 11.22
CA ILE A 115 -10.86 3.09 11.78
C ILE A 115 -10.65 3.05 13.29
N LEU A 116 -9.46 3.43 13.77
CA LEU A 116 -9.15 3.46 15.20
C LEU A 116 -10.09 4.41 15.96
N ALA A 117 -10.35 5.60 15.43
CA ALA A 117 -11.28 6.56 16.02
C ALA A 117 -12.71 5.99 16.12
N PHE A 118 -13.17 5.27 15.09
CA PHE A 118 -14.47 4.58 15.12
C PHE A 118 -14.51 3.47 16.19
N ILE A 119 -13.47 2.63 16.30
CA ILE A 119 -13.40 1.57 17.31
C ILE A 119 -13.41 2.16 18.73
N VAL A 120 -12.59 3.19 18.98
CA VAL A 120 -12.56 3.90 20.27
C VAL A 120 -13.89 4.57 20.56
N GLY A 121 -14.50 5.22 19.57
CA GLY A 121 -15.82 5.85 19.70
C GLY A 121 -16.92 4.86 20.06
N VAL A 122 -16.98 3.71 19.37
CA VAL A 122 -17.94 2.64 19.69
C VAL A 122 -17.69 2.09 21.09
N THR A 123 -16.43 1.85 21.46
CA THR A 123 -16.06 1.36 22.80
C THR A 123 -16.53 2.35 23.88
N ALA A 124 -16.27 3.65 23.69
CA ALA A 124 -16.73 4.67 24.62
C ALA A 124 -18.27 4.75 24.71
N LEU A 125 -18.97 4.65 23.59
CA LEU A 125 -20.44 4.64 23.57
C LEU A 125 -21.03 3.42 24.31
N VAL A 126 -20.40 2.25 24.18
CA VAL A 126 -20.80 1.04 24.93
C VAL A 126 -20.64 1.26 26.43
N GLU A 127 -19.51 1.83 26.87
CA GLU A 127 -19.28 2.13 28.29
C GLU A 127 -20.27 3.16 28.84
N ILE A 128 -20.57 4.21 28.08
CA ILE A 128 -21.58 5.22 28.44
C ILE A 128 -22.95 4.55 28.58
N ARG A 129 -23.35 3.67 27.65
CA ARG A 129 -24.61 2.93 27.75
C ARG A 129 -24.62 2.03 28.99
N MET A 130 -23.53 1.35 29.30
CA MET A 130 -23.48 0.44 30.45
C MET A 130 -23.53 1.17 31.81
N GLY A 131 -23.44 2.50 31.83
CA GLY A 131 -23.66 3.32 33.03
C GLY A 131 -22.49 3.33 34.01
N GLY A 132 -21.32 2.85 33.58
CA GLY A 132 -20.08 2.84 34.35
C GLY A 132 -18.92 2.41 33.47
N PHE A 133 -17.72 2.93 33.74
CA PHE A 133 -16.54 2.60 32.96
C PHE A 133 -15.84 1.37 33.54
N ASP A 134 -15.81 0.30 32.76
CA ASP A 134 -15.15 -0.97 33.09
C ASP A 134 -14.02 -1.22 32.08
N TRP A 135 -12.78 -1.23 32.57
CA TRP A 135 -11.59 -1.43 31.73
C TRP A 135 -11.61 -2.77 30.99
N MET A 136 -12.12 -3.84 31.61
CA MET A 136 -12.15 -5.18 31.03
C MET A 136 -13.14 -5.26 29.87
N ARG A 137 -14.33 -4.68 30.05
CA ARG A 137 -15.35 -4.58 29.00
C ARG A 137 -14.92 -3.65 27.87
N ALA A 138 -14.28 -2.52 28.19
CA ALA A 138 -13.73 -1.60 27.21
C ALA A 138 -12.64 -2.28 26.36
N MET A 139 -11.68 -2.99 26.98
CA MET A 139 -10.67 -3.78 26.28
C MET A 139 -11.30 -4.84 25.38
N ASN A 140 -12.26 -5.61 25.90
CA ASN A 140 -12.96 -6.65 25.15
C ASN A 140 -13.68 -6.08 23.90
N THR A 141 -14.42 -4.98 24.07
CA THR A 141 -15.13 -4.29 22.98
C THR A 141 -14.15 -3.73 21.94
N PHE A 142 -13.04 -3.16 22.38
CA PHE A 142 -11.99 -2.66 21.49
C PHE A 142 -11.39 -3.79 20.65
N MET A 143 -11.02 -4.92 21.29
CA MET A 143 -10.45 -6.08 20.60
C MET A 143 -11.44 -6.70 19.61
N ALA A 144 -12.72 -6.78 19.97
CA ALA A 144 -13.77 -7.23 19.08
C ALA A 144 -13.86 -6.37 17.82
N GLY A 145 -14.00 -5.05 17.98
CA GLY A 145 -14.09 -4.11 16.86
C GLY A 145 -12.86 -4.15 15.97
N PHE A 146 -11.68 -4.28 16.59
CA PHE A 146 -10.42 -4.39 15.89
C PHE A 146 -10.35 -5.64 15.00
N PHE A 147 -10.53 -6.83 15.56
CA PHE A 147 -10.48 -8.08 14.79
C PHE A 147 -11.54 -8.13 13.68
N LEU A 148 -12.77 -7.69 13.98
CA LEU A 148 -13.86 -7.71 12.99
C LEU A 148 -13.56 -6.81 11.79
N ILE A 149 -13.06 -5.59 12.02
CA ILE A 149 -12.78 -4.64 10.95
C ILE A 149 -11.55 -5.06 10.14
N PHE A 150 -10.47 -5.48 10.78
CA PHE A 150 -9.26 -5.91 10.08
C PHE A 150 -9.46 -7.21 9.30
N SER A 151 -10.24 -8.15 9.85
CA SER A 151 -10.68 -9.34 9.11
C SER A 151 -11.48 -8.95 7.88
N PHE A 152 -12.44 -8.02 8.00
CA PHE A 152 -13.22 -7.54 6.86
C PHE A 152 -12.35 -7.01 5.72
N PHE A 153 -11.35 -6.17 6.02
CA PHE A 153 -10.44 -5.68 4.97
C PHE A 153 -9.61 -6.79 4.32
N LYS A 154 -9.22 -7.82 5.08
CA LYS A 154 -8.52 -8.99 4.55
C LYS A 154 -9.43 -9.85 3.68
N LEU A 155 -10.73 -9.91 3.99
CA LEU A 155 -11.72 -10.64 3.19
C LEU A 155 -12.08 -9.95 1.87
N LEU A 156 -11.94 -8.62 1.77
CA LEU A 156 -12.18 -7.88 0.51
C LEU A 156 -11.24 -8.31 -0.62
N ASP A 157 -9.99 -8.66 -0.28
CA ASP A 157 -9.02 -9.21 -1.23
C ASP A 157 -8.24 -10.36 -0.59
N ILE A 158 -8.94 -11.46 -0.34
CA ILE A 158 -8.36 -12.64 0.33
C ILE A 158 -7.16 -13.22 -0.43
N SER A 159 -7.19 -13.18 -1.76
CA SER A 159 -6.11 -13.70 -2.62
C SER A 159 -4.88 -12.81 -2.56
N GLY A 160 -5.07 -11.49 -2.65
CA GLY A 160 -4.01 -10.51 -2.49
C GLY A 160 -3.40 -10.55 -1.08
N PHE A 161 -4.24 -10.61 -0.04
CA PHE A 161 -3.81 -10.80 1.33
C PHE A 161 -3.00 -12.09 1.50
N ALA A 162 -3.52 -13.25 1.10
CA ALA A 162 -2.83 -14.53 1.26
C ALA A 162 -1.50 -14.58 0.51
N SER A 163 -1.40 -13.91 -0.65
CA SER A 163 -0.13 -13.79 -1.37
C SER A 163 0.91 -12.94 -0.63
N SER A 164 0.47 -11.81 -0.06
CA SER A 164 1.33 -10.89 0.69
C SER A 164 1.73 -11.46 2.06
N TYR A 165 0.78 -12.05 2.78
CA TYR A 165 0.96 -12.62 4.12
C TYR A 165 2.01 -13.75 4.14
N ARG A 166 2.04 -14.59 3.09
CA ARG A 166 3.06 -15.64 2.90
C ARG A 166 4.50 -15.12 2.82
N MET A 167 4.70 -13.85 2.48
CA MET A 167 6.05 -13.28 2.33
C MET A 167 6.75 -13.04 3.67
N TYR A 168 5.98 -12.88 4.76
CA TYR A 168 6.52 -12.51 6.08
C TYR A 168 6.03 -13.41 7.23
N ASP A 169 4.85 -14.03 7.14
CA ASP A 169 4.37 -14.90 8.22
C ASP A 169 5.04 -16.29 8.19
N ILE A 170 5.42 -16.79 9.37
CA ILE A 170 6.17 -18.03 9.53
C ILE A 170 5.31 -19.24 9.14
N VAL A 171 4.04 -19.24 9.56
CA VAL A 171 3.12 -20.36 9.35
C VAL A 171 2.62 -20.39 7.91
N ALA A 172 2.26 -19.24 7.35
CA ALA A 172 1.83 -19.12 5.96
C ALA A 172 2.94 -19.50 4.98
N LYS A 173 4.20 -19.25 5.33
CA LYS A 173 5.36 -19.70 4.56
C LYS A 173 5.52 -21.21 4.58
N ALA A 174 5.21 -21.86 5.70
CA ALA A 174 5.28 -23.32 5.83
C ALA A 174 4.05 -24.03 5.23
N VAL A 175 2.87 -23.43 5.36
CA VAL A 175 1.57 -23.97 4.92
C VAL A 175 0.88 -22.95 4.02
N PRO A 176 0.97 -23.08 2.69
CA PRO A 176 0.46 -22.07 1.74
C PRO A 176 -1.05 -21.79 1.86
N GLY A 177 -1.84 -22.76 2.35
CA GLY A 177 -3.27 -22.60 2.58
C GLY A 177 -3.61 -21.75 3.81
N TYR A 178 -2.69 -21.58 4.76
CA TYR A 178 -2.95 -20.87 6.02
C TYR A 178 -3.32 -19.39 5.79
N GLY A 179 -2.72 -18.73 4.81
CA GLY A 179 -3.04 -17.33 4.48
C GLY A 179 -4.50 -17.11 4.05
N PHE A 180 -5.18 -18.14 3.52
CA PHE A 180 -6.61 -18.09 3.18
C PHE A 180 -7.51 -18.35 4.39
N VAL A 181 -7.00 -19.05 5.41
CA VAL A 181 -7.76 -19.37 6.63
C VAL A 181 -7.65 -18.23 7.65
N TYR A 182 -6.51 -17.54 7.69
CA TYR A 182 -6.20 -16.52 8.68
C TYR A 182 -7.26 -15.41 8.84
N PRO A 183 -7.84 -14.82 7.76
CA PRO A 183 -8.90 -13.82 7.91
C PRO A 183 -10.13 -14.34 8.67
N PHE A 184 -10.44 -15.63 8.52
CA PHE A 184 -11.54 -16.28 9.25
C PHE A 184 -11.19 -16.56 10.72
N ILE A 185 -9.92 -16.81 11.02
CA ILE A 185 -9.44 -16.92 12.41
C ILE A 185 -9.65 -15.59 13.14
N GLU A 186 -9.27 -14.48 12.50
CA GLU A 186 -9.50 -13.14 13.06
C GLU A 186 -11.00 -12.81 13.18
N LEU A 187 -11.81 -13.17 12.18
CA LEU A 187 -13.26 -13.01 12.27
C LEU A 187 -13.83 -13.76 13.48
N ALA A 188 -13.41 -15.01 13.67
CA ALA A 188 -13.84 -15.85 14.78
C ALA A 188 -13.41 -15.27 16.14
N LEU A 189 -12.17 -14.77 16.25
CA LEU A 189 -11.69 -14.08 17.45
C LEU A 189 -12.50 -12.81 17.72
N GLY A 190 -12.77 -11.99 16.71
CA GLY A 190 -13.58 -10.78 16.85
C GLY A 190 -14.99 -11.07 17.35
N VAL A 191 -15.64 -12.12 16.83
CA VAL A 191 -16.94 -12.60 17.33
C VAL A 191 -16.83 -13.16 18.75
N ALA A 192 -15.78 -13.90 19.08
CA ALA A 192 -15.57 -14.48 20.41
C ALA A 192 -15.39 -13.39 21.49
N TYR A 193 -14.62 -12.34 21.19
CA TYR A 193 -14.52 -11.16 22.05
C TYR A 193 -15.89 -10.47 22.18
N LEU A 194 -16.56 -10.17 21.05
CA LEU A 194 -17.85 -9.47 21.06
C LEU A 194 -18.92 -10.18 21.90
N THR A 195 -18.96 -11.52 21.83
CA THR A 195 -19.92 -12.36 22.54
C THR A 195 -19.43 -12.78 23.93
N ASN A 196 -18.18 -12.45 24.28
CA ASN A 196 -17.51 -12.84 25.51
C ASN A 196 -17.52 -14.36 25.77
N VAL A 197 -17.39 -15.16 24.71
CA VAL A 197 -17.38 -16.63 24.79
C VAL A 197 -16.02 -17.11 25.28
N ASN A 198 -16.02 -17.79 26.43
CA ASN A 198 -14.86 -18.39 27.09
C ASN A 198 -13.58 -17.51 27.03
N PRO A 199 -13.49 -16.47 27.88
CA PRO A 199 -12.44 -15.46 27.81
C PRO A 199 -11.02 -16.04 27.95
N LEU A 200 -10.87 -17.11 28.73
CA LEU A 200 -9.60 -17.79 28.92
C LEU A 200 -9.08 -18.36 27.59
N ILE A 201 -9.90 -19.14 26.90
CA ILE A 201 -9.51 -19.75 25.62
C ILE A 201 -9.29 -18.66 24.56
N THR A 202 -10.22 -17.70 24.46
CA THR A 202 -10.14 -16.62 23.48
C THR A 202 -8.84 -15.84 23.62
N ASN A 203 -8.49 -15.40 24.84
CA ASN A 203 -7.24 -14.66 25.04
C ASN A 203 -5.98 -15.51 24.82
N VAL A 204 -5.96 -16.80 25.22
CA VAL A 204 -4.82 -17.69 24.97
C VAL A 204 -4.60 -17.87 23.46
N VAL A 205 -5.68 -18.12 22.71
CA VAL A 205 -5.61 -18.27 21.25
C VAL A 205 -5.14 -16.96 20.62
N THR A 206 -5.65 -15.81 21.05
CA THR A 206 -5.21 -14.51 20.55
C THR A 206 -3.72 -14.27 20.77
N VAL A 207 -3.20 -14.50 21.99
CA VAL A 207 -1.76 -14.37 22.27
C VAL A 207 -0.94 -15.31 21.39
N ALA A 208 -1.37 -16.56 21.20
CA ALA A 208 -0.67 -17.53 20.37
C ALA A 208 -0.66 -17.13 18.89
N VAL A 209 -1.83 -16.84 18.31
CA VAL A 209 -1.96 -16.53 16.87
C VAL A 209 -1.27 -15.21 16.55
N MET A 210 -1.54 -14.15 17.31
CA MET A 210 -0.91 -12.83 17.09
C MET A 210 0.59 -12.86 17.38
N GLY A 211 1.02 -13.61 18.41
CA GLY A 211 2.44 -13.74 18.73
C GLY A 211 3.23 -14.39 17.60
N VAL A 212 2.69 -15.43 16.97
CA VAL A 212 3.32 -16.08 15.81
C VAL A 212 3.40 -15.12 14.61
N SER A 213 2.31 -14.40 14.30
CA SER A 213 2.28 -13.37 13.26
C SER A 213 3.33 -12.28 13.52
N LEU A 214 3.39 -11.76 14.76
CA LEU A 214 4.30 -10.69 15.15
C LEU A 214 5.77 -11.10 14.96
N VAL A 215 6.14 -12.32 15.36
CA VAL A 215 7.51 -12.81 15.17
C VAL A 215 7.87 -12.85 13.69
N GLY A 216 6.95 -13.29 12.81
CA GLY A 216 7.16 -13.29 11.36
C GLY A 216 7.36 -11.88 10.80
N VAL A 217 6.51 -10.94 11.19
CA VAL A 217 6.59 -9.54 10.75
C VAL A 217 7.88 -8.88 11.25
N VAL A 218 8.23 -9.03 12.53
CA VAL A 218 9.47 -8.49 13.11
C VAL A 218 10.70 -9.08 12.42
N GLN A 219 10.72 -10.39 12.18
CA GLN A 219 11.81 -11.04 11.45
C GLN A 219 11.94 -10.51 10.01
N SER A 220 10.82 -10.22 9.35
CA SER A 220 10.80 -9.63 8.00
C SER A 220 11.40 -8.22 7.98
N VAL A 221 11.05 -7.36 8.94
CA VAL A 221 11.64 -6.02 9.11
C VAL A 221 13.13 -6.08 9.39
N MET A 222 13.54 -6.91 10.35
CA MET A 222 14.94 -7.02 10.77
C MET A 222 15.86 -7.52 9.65
N ASN A 223 15.36 -8.38 8.78
CA ASN A 223 16.15 -8.96 7.70
C ASN A 223 16.43 -8.01 6.53
N LYS A 224 16.02 -6.73 6.61
CA LYS A 224 16.22 -5.69 5.58
C LYS A 224 16.06 -6.23 4.16
N ARG A 225 15.10 -7.13 3.93
CA ARG A 225 14.90 -7.68 2.61
C ARG A 225 14.47 -6.51 1.74
N LYS A 226 15.35 -6.08 0.84
CA LYS A 226 15.01 -5.18 -0.26
C LYS A 226 14.13 -5.98 -1.22
N ILE A 227 12.85 -6.11 -0.88
CA ILE A 227 11.88 -6.79 -1.72
C ILE A 227 11.60 -5.85 -2.88
N ARG A 228 11.95 -6.30 -4.09
CA ARG A 228 11.51 -5.67 -5.33
C ARG A 228 9.98 -5.69 -5.35
N CYS A 229 9.41 -4.52 -5.58
CA CYS A 229 7.99 -4.22 -5.53
C CYS A 229 7.14 -5.28 -6.21
N ALA A 230 6.25 -5.89 -5.44
CA ALA A 230 5.17 -6.75 -5.91
C ALA A 230 3.84 -6.04 -5.63
N CYS A 231 3.36 -5.29 -6.62
CA CYS A 231 2.02 -5.41 -7.19
C CYS A 231 0.74 -5.42 -6.32
N LEU A 232 0.72 -5.00 -5.05
CA LEU A 232 -0.55 -4.98 -4.29
C LEU A 232 -0.61 -3.90 -3.19
N GLY A 233 -0.59 -2.64 -3.60
CA GLY A 233 -0.99 -1.50 -2.76
C GLY A 233 -2.36 -0.93 -3.14
N SER A 234 -3.21 -1.70 -3.82
CA SER A 234 -4.32 -1.17 -4.61
C SER A 234 -5.58 -0.80 -3.84
N VAL A 235 -5.54 -0.74 -2.50
CA VAL A 235 -6.62 -0.08 -1.74
C VAL A 235 -6.06 0.88 -0.70
N PHE A 236 -4.93 0.56 -0.06
CA PHE A 236 -4.23 1.46 0.86
C PHE A 236 -2.71 1.22 0.80
N ASN A 237 -1.94 2.16 0.24
CA ASN A 237 -0.46 2.15 0.19
C ASN A 237 0.16 2.43 1.58
N LEU A 238 -0.24 1.67 2.59
CA LEU A 238 0.36 1.74 3.93
C LEU A 238 1.62 0.90 3.97
N PRO A 239 2.73 1.35 4.61
CA PRO A 239 3.80 0.45 5.00
C PRO A 239 3.24 -0.50 6.07
N MET A 240 2.64 -1.60 5.61
CA MET A 240 1.93 -2.58 6.44
C MET A 240 2.78 -3.02 7.62
N THR A 241 4.10 -3.15 7.42
CA THR A 241 5.00 -3.77 8.39
C THR A 241 5.14 -3.00 9.71
N THR A 242 5.18 -1.66 9.71
CA THR A 242 5.37 -0.89 10.95
C THR A 242 4.06 -0.78 11.75
N VAL A 243 2.94 -0.60 11.04
CA VAL A 243 1.62 -0.51 11.66
C VAL A 243 1.23 -1.84 12.29
N THR A 244 1.38 -2.94 11.55
CA THR A 244 1.02 -4.29 12.03
C THR A 244 1.82 -4.66 13.27
N ILE A 245 3.10 -4.28 13.39
CA ILE A 245 3.87 -4.52 14.62
C ILE A 245 3.24 -3.84 15.83
N VAL A 246 2.81 -2.58 15.69
CA VAL A 246 2.18 -1.82 16.78
C VAL A 246 0.82 -2.40 17.13
N GLU A 247 0.03 -2.75 16.12
CA GLU A 247 -1.28 -3.41 16.23
C GLU A 247 -1.17 -4.75 16.96
N ASP A 248 -0.37 -5.70 16.46
CA ASP A 248 -0.25 -7.04 17.03
C ASP A 248 0.27 -6.96 18.47
N SER A 249 1.25 -6.09 18.72
CA SER A 249 1.80 -5.87 20.08
C SER A 249 0.75 -5.34 21.04
N LEU A 250 -0.09 -4.39 20.60
CA LEU A 250 -1.18 -3.85 21.41
C LEU A 250 -2.20 -4.94 21.75
N MET A 251 -2.60 -5.74 20.77
CA MET A 251 -3.57 -6.83 20.95
C MET A 251 -3.05 -7.93 21.88
N ILE A 252 -1.79 -8.34 21.71
CA ILE A 252 -1.13 -9.30 22.61
C ILE A 252 -1.08 -8.74 24.04
N GLY A 253 -0.72 -7.47 24.19
CA GLY A 253 -0.66 -6.80 25.50
C GLY A 253 -2.02 -6.77 26.19
N MET A 254 -3.09 -6.40 25.48
CA MET A 254 -4.46 -6.42 26.01
C MET A 254 -4.88 -7.84 26.41
N ALA A 255 -4.71 -8.83 25.51
CA ALA A 255 -5.07 -10.21 25.82
C ALA A 255 -4.29 -10.78 27.01
N ALA A 256 -2.99 -10.45 27.14
CA ALA A 256 -2.17 -10.86 28.28
C ALA A 256 -2.63 -10.22 29.60
N VAL A 257 -3.01 -8.93 29.59
CA VAL A 257 -3.59 -8.26 30.76
C VAL A 257 -4.92 -8.92 31.14
N MET A 258 -5.78 -9.20 30.16
CA MET A 258 -7.06 -9.88 30.40
C MET A 258 -6.84 -11.28 30.99
N LEU A 259 -5.83 -12.02 30.55
CA LEU A 259 -5.44 -13.32 31.14
C LEU A 259 -4.91 -13.21 32.56
N ALA A 260 -4.15 -12.16 32.88
CA ALA A 260 -3.59 -11.98 34.21
C ALA A 260 -4.64 -11.61 35.26
N VAL A 261 -5.80 -11.09 34.82
CA VAL A 261 -6.89 -10.62 35.68
C VAL A 261 -8.07 -11.61 35.70
N LEU A 262 -7.99 -12.70 34.92
CA LEU A 262 -9.01 -13.75 34.78
C LEU A 262 -9.09 -14.70 35.99
#